data_AF-A0A392NIP4-F1
#
_entry.id   AF-A0A392NIP4-F1
#
_cell.length_a   1.000
_cell.length_b   1.000
_cell.length_c   1.000
_cell.angle_alpha   90.00
_cell.angle_beta   90.00
_cell.angle_gamma   90.00
#
_symmetry.space_group_name_H-M   'P 1'
#
loop_
_entity.id
_entity.type
_entity.pdbx_description
1 polymer ?
#
loop_
_entity_poly.entity_id
_entity_poly.type
_entity_poly.pdbx_seq_one_letter_code
_entity_poly.pdbx_strand_id
1 'polypeptide(L)'
;GHTAGLFNLGNTCYMNSTLQCLHSVPELKSALIDYSHSGRNNDVDQSSHLLTVATRDLFSELDKSVKPVAPMQFWMKSDLEESIMA
;
A
#
# COMPACT_ATOMS: atom_id res chain seq x y z
N GLY A 1 -6.01 -20.85 -4.47
CA GLY A 1 -6.73 -20.01 -5.44
C GLY A 1 -5.89 -18.78 -5.67
N HIS A 2 -5.71 -18.35 -6.91
CA HIS A 2 -4.84 -17.21 -7.26
C HIS A 2 -5.22 -15.97 -6.46
N THR A 3 -4.23 -15.26 -5.93
CA THR A 3 -4.42 -13.94 -5.29
C THR A 3 -4.82 -12.90 -6.35
N ALA A 4 -5.56 -11.88 -5.95
CA ALA A 4 -5.90 -10.78 -6.86
C ALA A 4 -4.63 -10.07 -7.37
N GLY A 5 -4.63 -9.73 -8.65
CA GLY A 5 -3.60 -8.87 -9.26
C GLY A 5 -3.87 -7.38 -9.03
N LEU A 6 -2.96 -6.53 -9.51
CA LEU A 6 -3.13 -5.07 -9.52
C LEU A 6 -3.28 -4.55 -10.94
N PHE A 7 -4.18 -3.59 -11.16
CA PHE A 7 -4.26 -2.87 -12.43
C PHE A 7 -3.01 -2.00 -12.63
N ASN A 8 -2.43 -2.04 -13.82
CA ASN A 8 -1.40 -1.09 -14.24
C ASN A 8 -2.12 0.18 -14.72
N LEU A 9 -1.83 1.33 -14.11
CA LEU A 9 -2.47 2.61 -14.47
C LEU A 9 -1.54 3.51 -15.30
N GLY A 10 -0.61 2.90 -16.04
CA GLY A 10 0.40 3.56 -16.86
C GLY A 10 1.76 3.54 -16.17
N ASN A 11 2.73 2.82 -16.76
CA ASN A 11 4.11 2.70 -16.26
C ASN A 11 4.28 2.28 -14.79
N THR A 12 3.27 1.71 -14.14
CA THR A 12 3.31 1.35 -12.70
C THR A 12 3.42 -0.13 -12.43
N CYS A 13 3.90 -0.90 -13.41
CA CYS A 13 4.26 -2.29 -13.20
C CYS A 13 5.35 -2.44 -12.12
N TYR A 14 6.25 -1.47 -11.96
CA TYR A 14 7.28 -1.48 -10.91
C TYR A 14 6.68 -1.43 -9.50
N MET A 15 5.66 -0.59 -9.31
CA MET A 15 4.93 -0.45 -8.07
C MET A 15 4.12 -1.72 -7.81
N ASN A 16 3.44 -2.22 -8.83
CA ASN A 16 2.62 -3.43 -8.74
C ASN A 16 3.45 -4.66 -8.35
N SER A 17 4.62 -4.87 -8.97
CA SER A 17 5.49 -6.01 -8.65
C SER A 17 6.07 -5.90 -7.24
N THR A 18 6.45 -4.69 -6.80
CA THR A 18 6.95 -4.44 -5.45
C THR A 18 5.89 -4.74 -4.40
N LEU A 19 4.67 -4.21 -4.57
CA LEU A 19 3.55 -4.43 -3.64
C LEU A 19 3.14 -5.90 -3.54
N GLN A 20 3.12 -6.62 -4.67
CA GLN A 20 2.80 -8.05 -4.68
C GLN A 20 3.90 -8.89 -3.99
N CYS A 21 5.16 -8.50 -4.11
CA CYS A 21 6.26 -9.12 -3.37
C CYS A 21 6.08 -8.93 -1.85
N LEU A 22 5.82 -7.69 -1.41
CA LEU A 22 5.57 -7.37 0.00
C LEU A 22 4.31 -8.05 0.56
N HIS A 23 3.24 -8.13 -0.24
CA HIS A 23 1.97 -8.79 0.14
C HIS A 23 2.15 -10.28 0.45
N SER A 24 3.17 -10.92 -0.16
CA SER A 24 3.49 -12.32 0.08
C SER A 24 4.10 -12.60 1.47
N VAL A 25 4.47 -11.56 2.24
CA VAL A 25 5.13 -11.66 3.56
C VAL A 25 4.08 -11.58 4.68
N PRO A 26 3.71 -12.69 5.35
CA PRO A 26 2.64 -12.71 6.36
C PRO A 26 2.91 -11.84 7.59
N GLU A 27 4.17 -11.74 8.02
CA GLU A 27 4.59 -10.95 9.17
C GLU A 27 4.39 -9.46 8.92
N LEU A 28 4.68 -9.01 7.69
CA LEU A 28 4.43 -7.63 7.27
C LEU A 28 2.93 -7.32 7.25
N LYS A 29 2.10 -8.23 6.72
CA LYS A 29 0.65 -8.04 6.74
C LYS A 29 0.11 -7.93 8.16
N SER A 30 0.61 -8.76 9.07
CA SER A 30 0.21 -8.72 10.49
C SER A 30 0.60 -7.38 11.13
N ALA A 31 1.83 -6.92 10.91
CA ALA A 31 2.29 -5.63 11.41
C ALA A 31 1.48 -4.44 10.86
N LEU A 32 1.08 -4.49 9.58
CA LEU A 32 0.22 -3.47 8.96
C LEU A 32 -1.18 -3.46 9.58
N ILE A 33 -1.75 -4.62 9.90
CA ILE A 33 -3.06 -4.73 10.56
C ILE A 33 -3.01 -4.12 11.97
N ASP A 34 -1.93 -4.38 12.71
CA ASP A 34 -1.72 -3.87 14.07
C ASP A 34 -1.37 -2.37 14.11
N TYR A 35 -1.03 -1.78 12.96
CA TYR A 35 -0.70 -0.36 12.86
C TYR A 35 -1.94 0.53 13.10
N SER A 36 -2.00 1.07 14.32
CA SER A 36 -3.07 1.96 14.81
C SER A 36 -2.97 3.39 14.27
N HIS A 37 -4.11 3.98 13.92
CA HIS A 37 -4.24 5.40 13.56
C HIS A 37 -3.82 6.35 14.70
N SER A 38 -3.78 5.86 15.94
CA SER A 38 -3.33 6.60 17.13
C SER A 38 -1.81 6.56 17.30
N GLY A 39 -1.10 5.72 16.54
CA GLY A 39 0.36 5.58 16.54
C GLY A 39 1.09 6.73 15.85
N ARG A 40 0.50 7.93 15.84
CA ARG A 40 1.19 9.17 15.47
C ARG A 40 2.20 9.48 16.57
N ASN A 41 3.30 8.73 16.58
CA ASN A 41 4.51 9.15 17.26
C ASN A 41 4.93 10.48 16.60
N ASN A 42 5.26 11.49 17.41
CA ASN A 42 5.64 12.81 16.91
C ASN A 42 6.87 12.79 15.97
N ASP A 43 7.56 11.65 15.86
CA ASP A 43 8.72 11.42 15.00
C ASP A 43 8.37 10.92 13.58
N VAL A 44 7.15 10.44 13.30
CA VAL A 44 6.78 9.97 11.96
C VAL A 44 6.09 11.09 11.20
N ASP A 45 6.61 11.43 10.02
CA ASP A 45 5.99 12.44 9.16
C ASP A 45 4.63 11.96 8.62
N GLN A 46 3.79 12.93 8.26
CA GLN A 46 2.41 12.66 7.88
C GLN A 46 2.29 11.84 6.59
N SER A 47 3.24 11.99 5.65
CA SER A 47 3.28 11.25 4.38
C SER A 47 3.56 9.77 4.63
N SER A 48 4.61 9.44 5.40
CA SER A 48 4.93 8.07 5.80
C SER A 48 3.75 7.37 6.47
N HIS A 49 3.04 8.07 7.36
CA HIS A 49 1.84 7.55 8.00
C HIS A 49 0.73 7.22 6.99
N LEU A 50 0.44 8.16 6.07
CA LEU A 50 -0.62 7.98 5.07
C LEU A 50 -0.28 6.86 4.08
N LEU A 51 0.98 6.75 3.67
CA LEU A 51 1.45 5.68 2.80
C LEU A 51 1.28 4.32 3.48
N THR A 52 1.70 4.20 4.75
CA THR A 52 1.55 2.98 5.56
C THR A 52 0.08 2.55 5.67
N VAL A 53 -0.81 3.49 5.97
CA VAL A 53 -2.26 3.25 6.03
C VAL A 53 -2.81 2.79 4.67
N ALA A 54 -2.41 3.45 3.58
CA ALA A 54 -2.84 3.07 2.25
C ALA A 54 -2.34 1.68 1.83
N THR A 55 -1.13 1.29 2.23
CA THR A 55 -0.61 -0.08 2.01
C THR A 55 -1.44 -1.12 2.76
N ARG A 56 -1.73 -0.88 4.04
CA ARG A 56 -2.57 -1.78 4.86
C ARG A 56 -3.93 -2.00 4.19
N ASP A 57 -4.58 -0.90 3.80
CA ASP A 57 -5.93 -0.94 3.23
C ASP A 57 -5.92 -1.68 1.87
N LEU A 58 -4.93 -1.41 1.01
CA LEU A 58 -4.75 -2.12 -0.26
C LEU A 58 -4.52 -3.63 -0.07
N PHE A 59 -3.71 -4.03 0.91
CA PHE A 59 -3.46 -5.44 1.19
C PHE A 59 -4.72 -6.16 1.66
N SER A 60 -5.55 -5.49 2.47
CA SER A 60 -6.86 -5.99 2.87
C SER A 60 -7.81 -6.15 1.68
N GLU A 61 -7.80 -5.23 0.70
CA GLU A 61 -8.60 -5.36 -0.52
C GLU A 61 -8.14 -6.53 -1.39
N LEU A 62 -6.82 -6.71 -1.55
CA LEU A 62 -6.25 -7.84 -2.29
C LEU A 62 -6.63 -9.19 -1.67
N ASP A 63 -6.61 -9.30 -0.35
CA ASP A 63 -6.98 -10.52 0.38
C ASP A 63 -8.48 -10.85 0.26
N LYS A 64 -9.33 -9.86 0.00
CA LYS A 64 -10.79 -10.01 -0.12
C LYS A 64 -11.28 -10.15 -1.56
N SER A 65 -10.41 -9.89 -2.54
CA SER A 65 -10.80 -9.83 -3.95
C SER A 65 -10.36 -11.08 -4.72
N VAL A 66 -11.14 -11.41 -5.75
CA VAL A 66 -10.77 -12.37 -6.80
C VAL A 66 -10.53 -11.70 -8.15
N LYS A 67 -10.84 -10.39 -8.24
CA LYS A 67 -10.63 -9.56 -9.43
C LYS A 67 -9.44 -8.62 -9.18
N PRO A 68 -8.76 -8.14 -10.24
CA PRO A 68 -7.70 -7.16 -10.07
C PRO A 68 -8.18 -5.92 -9.32
N VAL A 69 -7.34 -5.38 -8.45
CA VAL A 69 -7.60 -4.19 -7.63
C VAL A 69 -6.84 -3.00 -8.23
N ALA A 70 -7.46 -1.81 -8.27
CA ALA A 70 -6.79 -0.59 -8.70
C ALA A 70 -6.17 0.10 -7.47
N PRO A 71 -4.83 0.27 -7.39
CA PRO A 71 -4.14 0.79 -6.20
C PRO A 71 -4.25 2.33 -6.07
N MET A 72 -5.43 2.92 -6.33
CA MET A 72 -5.62 4.37 -6.43
C MET A 72 -5.21 5.13 -5.16
N GLN A 73 -5.61 4.64 -3.98
CA GLN A 73 -5.28 5.31 -2.72
C GLN A 73 -3.79 5.27 -2.43
N PHE A 74 -3.15 4.11 -2.59
CA PHE A 74 -1.70 3.96 -2.42
C PHE A 74 -0.95 4.87 -3.38
N TRP A 75 -1.30 4.83 -4.68
CA TRP A 75 -0.69 5.67 -5.70
C TRP A 75 -0.76 7.16 -5.35
N MET A 76 -1.96 7.66 -5.04
CA MET A 76 -2.14 9.08 -4.71
C MET A 76 -1.32 9.53 -3.50
N LYS A 77 -1.01 8.62 -2.56
CA LYS A 77 -0.15 8.92 -1.41
C LYS A 77 1.34 8.80 -1.74
N SER A 78 1.74 7.89 -2.64
CA SER A 78 3.14 7.79 -3.09
C SER A 78 3.56 8.96 -3.98
N ASP A 79 2.67 9.43 -4.87
CA ASP A 79 2.96 10.58 -5.74
C ASP A 79 3.07 11.91 -4.96
N LEU A 80 2.41 11.99 -3.79
CA LEU A 80 2.50 13.17 -2.93
C LEU A 80 3.92 13.32 -2.34
N GLU A 81 4.62 12.22 -2.06
CA GLU A 81 6.02 12.27 -1.63
C GLU A 81 6.95 12.74 -2.75
N GLU A 82 6.72 12.28 -3.98
CA GLU A 82 7.55 12.66 -5.14
C GLU A 82 7.42 14.16 -5.46
N SER A 83 6.23 14.75 -5.26
CA SER A 83 5.99 16.19 -5.47
C SER A 83 6.53 17.09 -4.35
N ILE A 84 6.77 16.56 -3.15
CA ILE A 84 7.34 17.34 -2.03
C ILE A 84 8.88 17.33 -2.08
N MET A 85 9.48 16.34 -2.74
CA MET A 85 10.92 16.17 -2.83
C MET A 85 11.55 16.78 -4.11
N ALA A 86 10.74 17.35 -5.00
CA ALA A 86 11.16 18.06 -6.22
C ALA A 86 11.04 19.58 -6.06
#